data_AF-A0A7V6DD05-F1
#
_entry.id   AF-A0A7V6DD05-F1
#
_cell.length_a   1.000
_cell.length_b   1.000
_cell.length_c   1.000
_cell.angle_alpha   90.00
_cell.angle_beta   90.00
_cell.angle_gamma   90.00
#
_symmetry.space_group_name_H-M   'P 1'
#
loop_
_entity.id
_entity.type
_entity.pdbx_description
1 polymer ?
#
loop_
_entity_poly.entity_id
_entity_poly.type
_entity_poly.pdbx_seq_one_letter_code
_entity_poly.pdbx_strand_id
1 'polypeptide(L)'
;MESLGIYFTGKDQVELIRESVPPVGPGQMLVRTSKSMISTGTECICLGRLFEEGTHWDRWVKYPFPAGYSTMGVVEQVGEGVT
;
A
#
# COMPACT_ATOMS: atom_id res chain seq x y z
N MET A 1 -13.05 -11.58 1.45
CA MET A 1 -11.86 -11.95 0.65
C MET A 1 -10.65 -11.50 1.46
N GLU A 2 -9.55 -12.24 1.45
CA GLU A 2 -8.32 -11.81 2.12
C GLU A 2 -7.28 -11.41 1.07
N SER A 3 -6.49 -10.38 1.37
CA SER A 3 -5.31 -9.99 0.61
C SER A 3 -4.05 -10.21 1.44
N LEU A 4 -2.91 -10.39 0.78
CA LEU A 4 -1.59 -10.43 1.41
C LEU A 4 -0.82 -9.18 0.99
N GLY A 5 -0.62 -8.25 1.93
CA GLY A 5 0.08 -6.99 1.71
C GLY A 5 1.52 -7.03 2.21
N ILE A 6 2.38 -6.19 1.60
CA ILE A 6 3.74 -5.94 2.07
C ILE A 6 3.70 -4.68 2.94
N TYR A 7 4.14 -4.80 4.18
CA TYR A 7 4.18 -3.70 5.13
C TYR A 7 5.59 -3.48 5.64
N PHE A 8 5.95 -2.21 5.83
CA PHE A 8 7.12 -1.85 6.62
C PHE A 8 6.65 -1.72 8.08
N THR A 9 7.21 -2.51 8.99
CA THR A 9 6.83 -2.53 10.42
C THR A 9 7.82 -1.77 11.30
N GLY A 10 8.94 -1.34 10.71
CA GLY A 10 9.99 -0.56 11.33
C GLY A 10 11.05 -0.18 10.29
N LYS A 11 12.11 0.52 10.73
CA LYS A 11 13.27 0.78 9.87
C LYS A 11 13.88 -0.55 9.41
N ASP A 12 14.02 -0.71 8.09
CA ASP A 12 14.59 -1.89 7.44
C ASP A 12 13.86 -3.21 7.78
N GLN A 13 12.57 -3.13 8.16
CA GLN A 13 11.75 -4.30 8.51
C GLN A 13 10.58 -4.43 7.53
N VAL A 14 10.40 -5.63 6.99
CA VAL A 14 9.35 -5.96 6.01
C VAL A 14 8.59 -7.19 6.48
N GLU A 15 7.27 -7.09 6.51
CA GLU A 15 6.38 -8.18 6.88
C GLU A 15 5.26 -8.36 5.86
N LEU A 16 4.78 -9.60 5.75
CA LEU A 16 3.60 -9.94 4.97
C LEU A 16 2.40 -10.01 5.91
N ILE A 17 1.44 -9.10 5.75
CA ILE A 17 0.25 -9.02 6.58
C ILE A 17 -0.96 -9.46 5.77
N ARG A 18 -1.76 -10.37 6.34
CA ARG A 18 -3.07 -10.75 5.76
C ARG A 18 -4.13 -9.81 6.27
N GLU A 19 -4.95 -9.29 5.35
CA GLU A 19 -6.01 -8.35 5.68
C GLU A 19 -7.28 -8.68 4.93
N SER A 20 -8.41 -8.45 5.60
CA SER A 20 -9.72 -8.56 4.99
C SER A 20 -9.93 -7.43 3.97
N VAL A 21 -10.25 -7.80 2.74
CA VAL A 21 -10.66 -6.86 1.69
C VAL A 21 -12.11 -6.45 1.95
N PRO A 22 -12.39 -5.14 2.18
CA PRO A 22 -13.75 -4.67 2.42
C PRO A 22 -14.63 -4.81 1.16
N PRO A 23 -15.96 -4.87 1.31
CA PRO A 23 -16.89 -4.80 0.18
C PRO A 23 -16.72 -3.51 -0.62
N VAL A 24 -16.93 -3.57 -1.93
CA VAL A 24 -16.85 -2.40 -2.81
C VAL A 24 -18.06 -1.49 -2.62
N GLY A 25 -17.82 -0.24 -2.24
CA GLY A 25 -18.86 0.79 -2.10
C GLY A 25 -19.07 1.65 -3.36
N PRO A 26 -20.05 2.57 -3.36
CA PRO A 26 -20.24 3.54 -4.45
C PRO A 26 -18.97 4.35 -4.76
N GLY A 27 -18.67 4.55 -6.04
CA GLY A 27 -17.47 5.28 -6.49
C GLY A 27 -16.13 4.55 -6.27
N GLN A 28 -16.15 3.28 -5.86
CA GLN A 28 -14.95 2.47 -5.65
C GLN A 28 -14.83 1.34 -6.67
N MET A 29 -13.62 0.81 -6.81
CA MET A 29 -13.36 -0.42 -7.55
C MET A 29 -12.47 -1.34 -6.73
N LEU A 30 -12.64 -2.65 -6.91
CA LEU A 30 -11.72 -3.65 -6.39
C LEU A 30 -10.73 -4.04 -7.49
N VAL A 31 -9.45 -3.82 -7.22
CA VAL A 31 -8.37 -4.25 -8.10
C VAL A 31 -7.64 -5.42 -7.47
N ARG A 32 -7.58 -6.55 -8.18
CA ARG A 32 -6.67 -7.64 -7.84
C ARG A 32 -5.30 -7.35 -8.43
N THR A 33 -4.38 -6.93 -7.58
CA THR A 33 -2.99 -6.65 -7.94
C THR A 33 -2.34 -7.87 -8.58
N SER A 34 -1.76 -7.69 -9.77
CA SER A 34 -0.98 -8.71 -10.47
C SER A 34 0.53 -8.45 -10.36
N LYS A 35 0.91 -7.17 -10.24
CA LYS A 35 2.29 -6.72 -10.05
C LYS A 35 2.32 -5.50 -9.12
N SER A 36 3.33 -5.48 -8.25
CA SER A 36 3.75 -4.29 -7.51
C SER A 36 5.17 -3.97 -7.94
N MET A 37 5.41 -2.73 -8.36
CA MET A 37 6.72 -2.20 -8.72
C MET A 37 7.30 -1.50 -7.50
N ILE A 38 8.62 -1.56 -7.38
CA ILE A 38 9.35 -0.90 -6.29
C ILE A 38 9.90 0.43 -6.79
N SER A 39 9.49 1.51 -6.15
CA SER A 39 10.10 2.82 -6.29
C SER A 39 11.40 2.87 -5.51
N THR A 40 12.53 2.72 -6.19
CA THR A 40 13.87 2.77 -5.57
C THR A 40 14.19 4.12 -4.92
N GLY A 41 13.40 5.16 -5.21
CA GLY A 41 13.44 6.45 -4.50
C GLY A 41 12.54 6.43 -3.28
N THR A 42 11.23 6.58 -3.50
CA THR A 42 10.23 6.78 -2.43
C THR A 42 10.19 5.62 -1.45
N GLU A 43 10.10 4.37 -1.93
CA GLU A 43 9.93 3.23 -1.02
C GLU A 43 11.21 2.90 -0.27
N CYS A 44 12.39 3.13 -0.86
CA CYS A 44 13.65 2.99 -0.13
C CYS A 44 13.81 4.04 0.98
N ILE A 45 13.34 5.29 0.76
CA ILE A 45 13.28 6.32 1.80
C ILE A 45 12.35 5.89 2.94
N CYS A 46 11.16 5.36 2.62
CA CYS A 46 10.21 4.86 3.61
C CYS A 46 10.77 3.66 4.40
N LEU A 47 11.31 2.65 3.71
CA LEU A 47 11.86 1.44 4.33
C LEU A 47 13.04 1.76 5.24
N GLY A 48 14.01 2.53 4.75
CA GLY A 48 15.21 2.88 5.51
C GLY A 48 15.00 3.97 6.56
N ARG A 49 13.79 4.54 6.64
CA ARG A 49 13.45 5.71 7.46
C ARG A 49 14.46 6.85 7.24
N LEU A 50 14.72 7.18 5.98
CA LEU A 50 15.74 8.14 5.55
C LEU A 50 15.21 9.58 5.61
N PHE A 51 14.73 10.00 6.78
CA PHE A 51 14.15 11.31 7.02
C PHE A 51 14.20 11.69 8.50
N GLU A 52 14.17 12.98 8.77
CA GLU A 52 14.21 13.54 10.13
C GLU A 52 12.82 13.70 10.74
N GLU A 53 12.76 13.77 12.07
CA GLU A 53 11.54 14.03 12.84
C GLU A 53 10.88 15.36 12.42
N GLY A 54 9.55 15.40 12.37
CA GLY A 54 8.82 16.61 12.04
C GLY A 54 8.84 17.00 10.55
N THR A 55 9.50 16.23 9.69
CA THR A 55 9.40 16.39 8.24
C THR A 55 8.05 15.87 7.72
N HIS A 56 7.73 16.17 6.45
CA HIS A 56 6.56 15.56 5.79
C HIS A 56 6.64 14.02 5.80
N TRP A 57 7.82 13.47 5.54
CA TRP A 57 8.06 12.03 5.54
C TRP A 57 7.79 11.40 6.91
N ASP A 58 8.28 12.02 7.99
CA ASP A 58 8.03 11.51 9.34
C ASP A 58 6.54 11.55 9.73
N ARG A 59 5.79 12.54 9.24
CA ARG A 59 4.33 12.57 9.43
C ARG A 59 3.60 11.51 8.60
N TRP A 60 4.11 11.19 7.41
CA TRP A 60 3.47 10.28 6.47
C TRP A 60 3.77 8.80 6.79
N VAL A 61 5.03 8.46 7.04
CA VAL A 61 5.46 7.08 7.26
C VAL A 61 5.19 6.68 8.71
N LYS A 62 4.01 6.12 8.95
CA LYS A 62 3.60 5.55 10.25
C LYS A 62 3.51 4.03 10.14
N TYR A 63 4.10 3.34 11.11
CA TYR A 63 4.12 1.88 11.12
C TYR A 63 2.84 1.30 11.73
N PRO A 64 2.28 0.21 11.16
CA PRO A 64 2.73 -0.45 9.94
C PRO A 64 2.42 0.40 8.68
N PHE A 65 3.41 0.57 7.80
CA PHE A 65 3.30 1.40 6.59
C PHE A 65 3.09 0.52 5.36
N PRO A 66 1.98 0.64 4.62
CA PRO A 66 1.73 -0.17 3.43
C PRO A 66 2.65 0.25 2.27
N ALA A 67 3.37 -0.73 1.70
CA ALA A 67 4.17 -0.54 0.50
C ALA A 67 3.36 -0.86 -0.78
N GLY A 68 3.97 -0.67 -1.95
CA GLY A 68 3.38 -1.06 -3.22
C GLY A 68 2.36 -0.08 -3.78
N TYR A 69 2.60 1.23 -3.62
CA TYR A 69 1.74 2.25 -4.23
C TYR A 69 1.74 2.20 -5.76
N SER A 70 2.83 1.69 -6.36
CA SER A 70 2.96 1.51 -7.81
C SER A 70 2.54 0.09 -8.18
N THR A 71 1.27 -0.09 -8.53
CA THR A 71 0.70 -1.41 -8.83
C THR A 71 -0.03 -1.44 -10.16
N MET A 72 -0.12 -2.65 -10.71
CA MET A 72 -0.95 -2.99 -11.85
C MET A 72 -1.80 -4.21 -11.45
N GLY A 73 -3.04 -4.26 -11.90
CA GLY A 73 -3.95 -5.34 -11.58
C GLY A 73 -5.15 -5.40 -12.53
N VAL A 74 -6.05 -6.31 -12.21
CA VAL A 74 -7.33 -6.47 -12.93
C VAL A 74 -8.44 -5.91 -12.05
N VAL A 75 -9.33 -5.11 -12.63
CA VAL A 75 -10.56 -4.68 -11.97
C VAL A 75 -11.48 -5.89 -11.88
N GLU A 76 -11.75 -6.37 -10.67
CA GLU A 76 -12.60 -7.54 -10.39
C GLU A 76 -14.05 -7.12 -10.13
N GLN A 77 -14.25 -5.95 -9.52
CA GLN A 77 -15.58 -5.42 -9.18
C GLN A 77 -15.56 -3.89 -9.25
N VAL A 78 -16.71 -3.31 -9.58
CA VAL A 78 -16.95 -1.86 -9.58
C VAL A 78 -18.20 -1.57 -8.77
N GLY A 79 -18.18 -0.49 -7.99
CA GLY A 79 -19.33 0.01 -7.26
C GLY A 79 -20.24 0.87 -8.13
N GLU A 80 -21.38 1.27 -7.55
CA GLU A 80 -22.31 2.18 -8.22
C GLU A 80 -21.60 3.47 -8.67
N GLY A 81 -21.91 3.91 -9.90
CA GLY A 81 -21.36 5.16 -10.47
C GLY A 81 -19.96 5.06 -11.06
N VAL A 82 -19.36 3.86 -11.11
CA VAL A 82 -18.08 3.60 -11.79
C VAL A 82 -18.35 2.95 -13.15
N THR A 83 -17.83 3.54 -14.23
CA THR A 83 -18.04 3.12 -15.64
C THR A 83 -16.73 2.84 -16.35
#